data_AF-A0A350MSM1-F1
#
_entry.id   AF-A0A350MSM1-F1
#
_cell.length_a   1.000
_cell.length_b   1.000
_cell.length_c   1.000
_cell.angle_alpha   90.00
_cell.angle_beta   90.00
_cell.angle_gamma   90.00
#
_symmetry.space_group_name_H-M   'P 1'
#
loop_
_entity.id
_entity.type
_entity.pdbx_description
1 polymer ?
#
loop_
_entity_poly.entity_id
_entity_poly.type
_entity_poly.pdbx_seq_one_letter_code
_entity_poly.pdbx_strand_id
1 'polypeptide(L)'
;MKISPSVGIGIAVPMGDFGDAVGLGYGASVGADFKIKPHIKPELIASLGYYMFSEKEQEYTNQLKTGGEYGFKTKANTFYIGAGAKYVTLSGFYGAAMLSFHNFTNKVEFNYPDYLPLEDETISEDYTRLGITPIVGYQFNLAAFKLEVFIRYSIISDYNNFGAGASLKFSL
;
A
#
# COMPACT_ATOMS: atom_id res chain seq x y z
N MET A 1 -0.48 -20.49 22.46
CA MET A 1 -0.23 -19.54 21.36
C MET A 1 -1.17 -18.37 21.56
N LYS A 2 -0.66 -17.13 21.61
CA LYS A 2 -1.50 -15.93 21.76
C LYS A 2 -1.62 -15.24 20.41
N ILE A 3 -2.84 -14.89 20.01
CA ILE A 3 -3.14 -14.18 18.76
C ILE A 3 -3.58 -12.77 19.14
N SER A 4 -3.02 -11.76 18.50
CA SER A 4 -3.44 -10.38 18.70
C SER A 4 -3.86 -9.77 17.37
N PRO A 5 -5.16 -9.81 17.04
CA PRO A 5 -5.65 -9.23 15.80
C PRO A 5 -5.52 -7.71 15.82
N SER A 6 -5.39 -7.12 14.64
CA SER A 6 -5.28 -5.69 14.46
C SER A 6 -6.05 -5.20 13.25
N VAL A 7 -6.57 -3.97 13.34
CA VAL A 7 -7.13 -3.22 12.23
C VAL A 7 -6.33 -1.92 12.10
N GLY A 8 -6.04 -1.49 10.89
CA GLY A 8 -5.22 -0.30 10.66
C GLY A 8 -5.63 0.47 9.43
N ILE A 9 -5.24 1.74 9.43
CA ILE A 9 -5.35 2.66 8.31
C ILE A 9 -3.98 3.22 7.99
N GLY A 10 -3.78 3.66 6.75
CA GLY A 10 -2.52 4.24 6.35
C GLY A 10 -2.59 5.01 5.06
N ILE A 11 -1.51 5.73 4.82
CA ILE A 11 -1.18 6.39 3.58
C ILE A 11 0.03 5.72 2.95
N ALA A 12 0.12 5.78 1.62
CA ALA A 12 1.23 5.26 0.84
C ALA A 12 1.60 6.29 -0.24
N VAL A 13 2.83 6.77 -0.20
CA VAL A 13 3.40 7.64 -1.24
C VAL A 13 4.08 6.72 -2.28
N PRO A 14 3.56 6.64 -3.51
CA PRO A 14 4.18 5.87 -4.58
C PRO A 14 5.53 6.48 -4.98
N MET A 15 6.52 5.66 -5.29
CA MET A 15 7.92 6.06 -5.53
C MET A 15 8.39 5.58 -6.91
N GLY A 16 9.37 6.28 -7.49
CA GLY A 16 9.91 5.96 -8.82
C GLY A 16 8.83 6.04 -9.89
N ASP A 17 8.88 5.13 -10.86
CA ASP A 17 7.96 5.07 -12.00
C ASP A 17 6.49 4.98 -11.57
N PHE A 18 6.20 4.26 -10.49
CA PHE A 18 4.85 4.23 -9.92
C PHE A 18 4.42 5.58 -9.34
N GLY A 19 5.36 6.31 -8.76
CA GLY A 19 5.15 7.69 -8.29
C GLY A 19 4.88 8.67 -9.43
N ASP A 20 5.46 8.45 -10.60
CA ASP A 20 5.17 9.26 -11.79
C ASP A 20 3.78 8.93 -12.36
N ALA A 21 3.38 7.66 -12.27
CA ALA A 21 2.09 7.18 -12.77
C ALA A 21 0.89 7.52 -11.88
N VAL A 22 0.99 7.50 -10.55
CA VAL A 22 -0.19 7.70 -9.68
C VAL A 22 0.07 8.66 -8.51
N GLY A 23 -1.02 9.15 -7.91
CA GLY A 23 -0.98 10.03 -6.75
C GLY A 23 -0.90 9.29 -5.41
N LEU A 24 -1.10 10.03 -4.32
CA LEU A 24 -1.03 9.48 -2.96
C LEU A 24 -2.06 8.36 -2.75
N GLY A 25 -1.64 7.32 -2.06
CA GLY A 25 -2.44 6.16 -1.71
C GLY A 25 -3.03 6.24 -0.31
N TYR A 26 -4.26 5.76 -0.16
CA TYR A 26 -4.95 5.61 1.13
C TYR A 26 -5.45 4.19 1.25
N GLY A 27 -5.36 3.62 2.45
CA GLY A 27 -5.71 2.22 2.62
C GLY A 27 -6.06 1.82 4.03
N ALA A 28 -6.57 0.60 4.11
CA ALA A 28 -6.85 -0.08 5.35
C ALA A 28 -6.26 -1.48 5.33
N SER A 29 -6.04 -2.04 6.51
CA SER A 29 -5.50 -3.38 6.66
C SER A 29 -6.06 -4.06 7.88
N VAL A 30 -6.14 -5.39 7.81
CA VAL A 30 -6.31 -6.27 8.94
C VAL A 30 -5.03 -7.08 9.12
N GLY A 31 -4.77 -7.53 10.33
CA GLY A 31 -3.59 -8.33 10.62
C GLY A 31 -3.69 -9.09 11.92
N ALA A 32 -2.69 -9.90 12.18
CA ALA A 32 -2.56 -10.64 13.42
C ALA A 32 -1.10 -10.88 13.76
N ASP A 33 -0.78 -10.70 15.04
CA ASP A 33 0.48 -11.15 15.62
C ASP A 33 0.29 -12.52 16.29
N PHE A 34 1.21 -13.44 16.03
CA PHE A 34 1.22 -14.78 16.58
C PHE A 34 2.43 -14.95 17.51
N LYS A 35 2.15 -15.03 18.80
CA LYS A 35 3.14 -15.36 19.83
C LYS A 35 3.21 -16.87 20.02
N ILE A 36 4.24 -17.48 19.43
CA ILE A 36 4.50 -18.92 19.51
C ILE A 36 4.82 -19.32 20.96
N LYS A 37 5.75 -18.62 21.61
CA LYS A 37 6.05 -18.77 23.05
C LYS A 37 6.36 -17.40 23.68
N PRO A 38 6.09 -17.19 24.99
CA PRO A 38 6.35 -15.91 25.65
C PRO A 38 7.80 -15.42 25.57
N HIS A 39 8.75 -16.36 25.45
CA HIS A 39 10.19 -16.11 25.47
C HIS A 39 10.84 -16.12 24.08
N ILE A 40 10.12 -16.55 23.03
CA ILE A 40 10.67 -16.56 21.67
C ILE A 40 10.33 -15.23 21.02
N LYS A 41 11.36 -14.41 20.79
CA LYS A 41 11.35 -13.28 19.86
C LYS A 41 12.12 -13.72 18.62
N PRO A 42 11.66 -13.44 17.38
CA PRO A 42 10.56 -12.55 16.98
C PRO A 42 9.15 -13.18 16.99
N GLU A 43 8.12 -12.33 16.97
CA GLU A 43 6.71 -12.70 16.79
C GLU A 43 6.43 -12.89 15.29
N LEU A 44 5.63 -13.90 14.92
CA LEU A 44 5.17 -14.02 13.53
C LEU A 44 4.03 -13.04 13.30
N ILE A 45 4.00 -12.42 12.13
CA ILE A 45 2.93 -11.49 11.73
C ILE A 45 2.32 -11.91 10.40
N ALA A 46 1.03 -11.66 10.25
CA ALA A 46 0.35 -11.73 8.97
C ALA A 46 -0.54 -10.49 8.78
N SER A 47 -0.68 -10.02 7.55
CA SER A 47 -1.54 -8.89 7.22
C SER A 47 -2.15 -9.04 5.84
N LEU A 48 -3.40 -8.60 5.73
CA LEU A 48 -4.13 -8.38 4.50
C LEU A 48 -4.49 -6.90 4.44
N GLY A 49 -4.30 -6.24 3.31
CA GLY A 49 -4.72 -4.85 3.18
C GLY A 49 -5.06 -4.45 1.77
N TYR A 50 -5.65 -3.27 1.66
CA TYR A 50 -6.10 -2.67 0.41
C TYR A 50 -5.75 -1.19 0.38
N TYR A 51 -5.18 -0.73 -0.72
CA TYR A 51 -4.80 0.67 -0.95
C TYR A 51 -5.36 1.14 -2.29
N MET A 52 -5.92 2.35 -2.29
CA MET A 52 -6.34 3.08 -3.49
C MET A 52 -5.40 4.26 -3.69
N PHE A 53 -4.85 4.42 -4.89
CA PHE A 53 -3.99 5.53 -5.26
C PHE A 53 -4.80 6.57 -6.03
N SER A 54 -4.65 7.83 -5.64
CA SER A 54 -5.31 8.95 -6.31
C SER A 54 -4.89 9.06 -7.77
N GLU A 55 -5.81 9.59 -8.57
CA GLU A 55 -5.59 9.75 -10.00
C GLU A 55 -4.50 10.81 -10.26
N LYS A 56 -3.73 10.62 -11.32
CA LYS A 56 -2.89 11.67 -11.90
C LYS A 56 -3.33 11.92 -13.33
N GLU A 57 -3.40 13.20 -13.67
CA GLU A 57 -3.60 13.65 -15.05
C GLU A 57 -2.23 13.83 -15.71
N GLN A 58 -2.05 13.21 -16.86
CA GLN A 58 -0.90 13.46 -17.72
C GLN A 58 -1.38 14.14 -19.00
N GLU A 59 -0.93 15.37 -19.20
CA GLU A 59 -1.19 16.13 -20.41
C GLU A 59 -0.15 15.77 -21.47
N TYR A 60 -0.59 15.27 -22.63
CA TYR A 60 0.25 15.14 -23.81
C TYR A 60 -0.09 16.27 -24.78
N THR A 61 0.63 17.39 -24.69
CA THR A 61 0.57 18.43 -25.74
C THR A 61 1.42 17.98 -26.92
N ASN A 62 0.91 17.09 -27.77
CA ASN A 62 1.59 16.73 -29.01
C ASN A 62 1.31 17.80 -30.08
N GLN A 63 1.98 18.95 -29.97
CA GLN A 63 1.80 20.13 -30.84
C GLN A 63 2.05 19.87 -32.33
N LEU A 64 2.55 18.70 -32.72
CA LEU A 64 3.08 18.47 -34.07
C LEU A 64 2.18 17.63 -35.00
N LYS A 65 1.08 17.01 -34.55
CA LYS A 65 0.31 16.11 -35.44
C LYS A 65 -1.23 16.18 -35.43
N THR A 66 -1.90 16.70 -34.41
CA THR A 66 -3.38 16.61 -34.35
C THR A 66 -4.11 17.82 -33.76
N GLY A 67 -3.46 18.97 -33.60
CA GLY A 67 -4.15 20.25 -33.29
C GLY A 67 -5.02 20.26 -32.03
N GLY A 68 -4.75 19.36 -31.08
CA GLY A 68 -5.59 19.12 -29.91
C GLY A 68 -4.80 18.74 -28.67
N GLU A 69 -5.30 19.16 -27.51
CA GLU A 69 -4.86 18.66 -26.21
C GLU A 69 -5.55 17.31 -25.95
N TYR A 70 -4.77 16.24 -25.80
CA TYR A 70 -5.27 14.93 -25.38
C TYR A 70 -4.60 14.60 -24.06
N GLY A 71 -5.40 14.17 -23.08
CA GLY A 71 -4.93 13.79 -21.76
C GLY A 71 -5.35 12.37 -21.42
N PHE A 72 -4.59 11.73 -20.53
CA PHE A 72 -5.01 10.48 -19.93
C PHE A 72 -4.91 10.57 -18.41
N LYS A 73 -5.85 9.87 -17.74
CA LYS A 73 -5.88 9.73 -16.30
C LYS A 73 -5.42 8.34 -15.92
N THR A 74 -4.53 8.28 -14.95
CA THR A 74 -4.00 7.02 -14.43
C THR A 74 -4.40 6.85 -12.98
N LYS A 75 -4.90 5.66 -12.64
CA LYS A 75 -5.19 5.25 -11.27
C LYS A 75 -4.74 3.84 -11.02
N ALA A 76 -4.43 3.55 -9.76
CA ALA A 76 -4.09 2.21 -9.33
C ALA A 76 -4.77 1.87 -8.01
N ASN A 77 -5.05 0.60 -7.81
CA ASN A 77 -5.34 0.08 -6.50
C ASN A 77 -4.59 -1.23 -6.29
N THR A 78 -4.41 -1.61 -5.04
CA THR A 78 -3.76 -2.88 -4.73
C THR A 78 -4.38 -3.53 -3.52
N PHE A 79 -4.58 -4.84 -3.60
CA PHE A 79 -4.70 -5.68 -2.42
C PHE A 79 -3.40 -6.42 -2.19
N TYR A 80 -3.04 -6.61 -0.92
CA TYR A 80 -1.87 -7.39 -0.56
C TYR A 80 -2.18 -8.37 0.56
N ILE A 81 -1.54 -9.53 0.49
CA ILE A 81 -1.43 -10.49 1.58
C ILE A 81 0.04 -10.73 1.89
N GLY A 82 0.42 -10.66 3.16
CA GLY A 82 1.80 -10.86 3.55
C GLY A 82 1.96 -11.49 4.92
N ALA A 83 3.12 -12.09 5.12
CA ALA A 83 3.53 -12.70 6.36
C ALA A 83 5.00 -12.39 6.65
N GLY A 84 5.39 -12.41 7.92
CA GLY A 84 6.75 -12.09 8.30
C GLY A 84 7.00 -12.16 9.79
N ALA A 85 7.96 -11.37 10.24
CA ALA A 85 8.42 -11.36 11.62
C ALA A 85 8.48 -9.94 12.17
N LYS A 86 8.14 -9.79 13.45
CA LYS A 86 8.21 -8.54 14.21
C LYS A 86 9.00 -8.73 15.50
N TYR A 87 9.90 -7.80 15.79
CA TYR A 87 10.64 -7.73 17.04
C TYR A 87 10.27 -6.45 17.80
N VAL A 88 9.64 -6.60 18.96
CA VAL A 88 9.27 -5.49 19.85
C VAL A 88 10.27 -5.37 21.00
N THR A 89 10.84 -4.18 21.14
CA THR A 89 11.75 -3.80 22.23
C THR A 89 10.98 -3.55 23.54
N LEU A 90 11.68 -3.47 24.67
CA LEU A 90 11.04 -3.18 25.97
C LEU A 90 10.42 -1.78 26.03
N SER A 91 10.94 -0.82 25.27
CA SER A 91 10.43 0.55 25.19
C SER A 91 9.23 0.70 24.26
N GLY A 92 8.79 -0.36 23.58
CA GLY A 92 7.64 -0.31 22.66
C GLY A 92 8.00 0.00 21.20
N PHE A 93 9.24 0.41 20.91
CA PHE A 93 9.73 0.45 19.53
C PHE A 93 9.77 -0.96 18.95
N TYR A 94 9.48 -1.09 17.66
CA TYR A 94 9.60 -2.36 16.96
C TYR A 94 10.15 -2.19 15.55
N GLY A 95 10.81 -3.25 15.10
CA GLY A 95 11.13 -3.47 13.69
C GLY A 95 10.41 -4.72 13.21
N ALA A 96 9.97 -4.72 11.95
CA ALA A 96 9.38 -5.88 11.31
C ALA A 96 9.75 -5.93 9.84
N ALA A 97 9.60 -7.09 9.23
CA ALA A 97 9.70 -7.27 7.79
C ALA A 97 8.66 -8.30 7.34
N MET A 98 8.03 -8.04 6.22
CA MET A 98 7.05 -8.94 5.60
C MET A 98 7.46 -9.30 4.19
N LEU A 99 7.23 -10.56 3.81
CA LEU A 99 7.10 -10.96 2.42
C LEU A 99 5.62 -10.90 2.06
N SER A 100 5.31 -10.35 0.90
CA SER A 100 3.94 -10.05 0.52
C SER A 100 3.70 -10.27 -0.97
N PHE A 101 2.53 -10.80 -1.27
CA PHE A 101 1.95 -10.81 -2.61
C PHE A 101 1.06 -9.59 -2.74
N HIS A 102 1.27 -8.81 -3.79
CA HIS A 102 0.47 -7.66 -4.15
C HIS A 102 -0.18 -7.95 -5.49
N ASN A 103 -1.47 -7.69 -5.59
CA ASN A 103 -2.16 -7.63 -6.86
C ASN A 103 -2.52 -6.16 -7.10
N PHE A 104 -2.01 -5.60 -8.19
CA PHE A 104 -2.27 -4.24 -8.62
C PHE A 104 -3.27 -4.27 -9.76
N THR A 105 -4.31 -3.46 -9.66
CA THR A 105 -5.20 -3.14 -10.77
C THR A 105 -4.88 -1.72 -11.20
N ASN A 106 -4.29 -1.58 -12.38
CA ASN A 106 -4.00 -0.30 -13.00
C ASN A 106 -5.09 0.03 -14.01
N LYS A 107 -5.54 1.29 -14.00
CA LYS A 107 -6.50 1.79 -14.99
C LYS A 107 -5.96 3.05 -15.64
N VAL A 108 -6.08 3.09 -16.96
CA VAL A 108 -5.78 4.25 -17.80
C VAL A 108 -7.09 4.64 -18.49
N GLU A 109 -7.50 5.89 -18.30
CA GLU A 109 -8.68 6.47 -18.93
C GLU A 109 -8.21 7.53 -19.92
N PHE A 110 -8.48 7.30 -21.21
CA PHE A 110 -8.22 8.24 -22.29
C PHE A 110 -9.45 9.09 -22.51
N ASN A 111 -9.29 10.40 -22.38
CA ASN A 111 -10.36 11.36 -22.65
C ASN A 111 -10.06 12.08 -23.96
N TYR A 112 -10.91 11.90 -24.96
CA TYR A 112 -10.77 12.58 -26.23
C TYR A 112 -11.63 13.86 -26.26
N PRO A 113 -11.13 14.97 -26.83
CA PRO A 113 -11.95 16.13 -27.10
C PRO A 113 -13.15 15.82 -27.98
N ASP A 114 -14.31 16.40 -27.65
CA ASP A 114 -15.61 16.20 -28.31
C ASP A 114 -15.62 16.40 -29.84
N TYR A 115 -14.61 17.10 -30.39
CA TYR A 115 -14.51 17.36 -31.83
C TYR A 115 -13.83 16.22 -32.61
N LEU A 116 -13.27 15.20 -31.94
CA LEU A 116 -12.80 13.99 -32.60
C LEU A 116 -13.89 12.91 -32.61
N PRO A 117 -14.02 12.12 -33.69
CA PRO A 117 -14.92 10.97 -33.74
C PRO A 117 -14.32 9.75 -33.01
N LEU A 118 -13.76 9.96 -31.81
CA LEU A 118 -13.17 8.93 -30.97
C LEU A 118 -14.00 8.81 -29.68
N GLU A 119 -14.22 7.59 -29.22
CA GLU A 119 -14.88 7.33 -27.94
C GLU A 119 -13.83 7.20 -26.84
N ASP A 120 -14.17 7.68 -25.64
CA ASP A 120 -13.33 7.49 -24.45
C ASP A 120 -13.06 6.01 -24.19
N GLU A 121 -11.81 5.70 -23.85
CA GLU A 121 -11.36 4.33 -23.66
C GLU A 121 -10.83 4.14 -22.25
N THR A 122 -11.23 3.05 -21.59
CA THR A 122 -10.66 2.63 -20.31
C THR A 122 -9.94 1.31 -20.48
N ILE A 123 -8.63 1.32 -20.29
CA ILE A 123 -7.81 0.11 -20.26
C ILE A 123 -7.56 -0.25 -18.79
N SER A 124 -7.82 -1.50 -18.43
CA SER A 124 -7.58 -2.04 -17.09
C SER A 124 -6.69 -3.27 -17.18
N GLU A 125 -5.60 -3.26 -16.42
CA GLU A 125 -4.65 -4.36 -16.38
C GLU A 125 -4.33 -4.75 -14.94
N ASP A 126 -4.21 -6.07 -14.72
CA ASP A 126 -3.91 -6.64 -13.41
C ASP A 126 -2.51 -7.26 -13.37
N TYR A 127 -1.76 -6.91 -12.33
CA TYR A 127 -0.40 -7.38 -12.13
C TYR A 127 -0.23 -7.98 -10.74
N THR A 128 0.22 -9.24 -10.69
CA THR A 128 0.64 -9.84 -9.42
C THR A 128 2.15 -9.70 -9.27
N ARG A 129 2.58 -9.22 -8.10
CA ARG A 129 3.99 -8.98 -7.75
C ARG A 129 4.28 -9.46 -6.35
N LEU A 130 5.48 -10.01 -6.18
CA LEU A 130 6.04 -10.28 -4.87
C LEU A 130 6.80 -9.05 -4.39
N GLY A 131 6.76 -8.79 -3.09
CA GLY A 131 7.49 -7.70 -2.49
C GLY A 131 7.90 -7.97 -1.06
N ILE A 132 8.92 -7.24 -0.62
CA ILE A 132 9.39 -7.22 0.75
C ILE A 132 9.12 -5.85 1.35
N THR A 133 8.59 -5.83 2.58
CA THR A 133 8.18 -4.61 3.26
C THR A 133 8.82 -4.56 4.64
N PRO A 134 10.01 -3.93 4.78
CA PRO A 134 10.50 -3.49 6.09
C PRO A 134 9.57 -2.44 6.71
N ILE A 135 9.42 -2.52 8.03
CA ILE A 135 8.53 -1.69 8.85
C ILE A 135 9.27 -1.32 10.12
N VAL A 136 9.14 -0.07 10.54
CA VAL A 136 9.54 0.37 11.88
C VAL A 136 8.38 1.16 12.50
N GLY A 137 8.21 1.01 13.81
CA GLY A 137 7.11 1.65 14.49
C GLY A 137 7.24 1.67 15.99
N TYR A 138 6.19 2.17 16.64
CA TYR A 138 6.08 2.26 18.08
C TYR A 138 4.71 1.80 18.55
N GLN A 139 4.68 1.00 19.60
CA GLN A 139 3.46 0.44 20.18
C GLN A 139 3.15 1.11 21.52
N PHE A 140 2.09 1.93 21.54
CA PHE A 140 1.50 2.47 22.75
C PHE A 140 0.59 1.44 23.41
N ASN A 141 0.83 1.13 24.68
CA ASN A 141 -0.08 0.31 25.48
C ASN A 141 -1.18 1.22 26.03
N LEU A 142 -2.41 1.03 25.57
CA LEU A 142 -3.61 1.64 26.14
C LEU A 142 -4.32 0.57 26.99
N ALA A 143 -5.27 0.97 27.84
CA ALA A 143 -5.83 0.07 28.86
C ALA A 143 -6.40 -1.23 28.27
N ALA A 144 -7.26 -1.13 27.24
CA ALA A 144 -7.94 -2.29 26.64
C ALA A 144 -7.36 -2.73 25.28
N PHE A 145 -6.51 -1.92 24.66
CA PHE A 145 -5.97 -2.16 23.32
C PHE A 145 -4.58 -1.53 23.18
N LYS A 146 -3.89 -1.83 22.09
CA LYS A 146 -2.60 -1.24 21.76
C LYS A 146 -2.73 -0.43 20.50
N LEU A 147 -2.20 0.80 20.50
CA LEU A 147 -2.08 1.61 19.30
C LEU A 147 -0.66 1.44 18.76
N GLU A 148 -0.50 0.94 17.55
CA GLU A 148 0.76 0.97 16.81
C GLU A 148 0.74 2.13 15.83
N VAL A 149 1.81 2.92 15.80
CA VAL A 149 2.08 3.85 14.70
C VAL A 149 3.34 3.38 13.99
N PHE A 150 3.36 3.48 12.66
CA PHE A 150 4.44 2.90 11.88
C PHE A 150 4.70 3.64 10.59
N ILE A 151 5.91 3.43 10.09
CA ILE A 151 6.29 3.68 8.72
C ILE A 151 6.77 2.38 8.08
N ARG A 152 6.63 2.29 6.77
CA ARG A 152 7.02 1.12 5.98
C ARG A 152 7.59 1.56 4.65
N TYR A 153 8.43 0.72 4.06
CA TYR A 153 8.86 0.87 2.69
C TYR A 153 8.62 -0.43 1.96
N SER A 154 7.70 -0.43 1.00
CA SER A 154 7.37 -1.63 0.23
C SER A 154 8.21 -1.67 -1.03
N ILE A 155 9.04 -2.71 -1.16
CA ILE A 155 9.88 -2.96 -2.34
C ILE A 155 9.15 -3.99 -3.20
N ILE A 156 8.56 -3.53 -4.32
CA ILE A 156 7.65 -4.32 -5.17
C ILE A 156 7.94 -4.05 -6.65
N SER A 157 9.12 -4.44 -7.14
CA SER A 157 9.57 -4.14 -8.52
C SER A 157 9.43 -2.63 -8.80
N ASP A 158 8.55 -2.26 -9.73
CA ASP A 158 8.34 -0.88 -10.16
C ASP A 158 7.25 -0.17 -9.32
N TYR A 159 6.55 -0.89 -8.44
CA TYR A 159 5.43 -0.41 -7.61
C TYR A 159 5.85 -0.02 -6.18
N ASN A 160 7.09 0.46 -6.04
CA ASN A 160 7.64 0.81 -4.73
C ASN A 160 6.83 1.93 -4.08
N ASN A 161 6.64 1.86 -2.76
CA ASN A 161 5.94 2.90 -2.03
C ASN A 161 6.43 3.05 -0.59
N PHE A 162 6.49 4.30 -0.11
CA PHE A 162 6.71 4.62 1.29
C PHE A 162 5.36 4.83 1.99
N GLY A 163 5.11 4.13 3.09
CA GLY A 163 3.85 4.25 3.81
C GLY A 163 4.01 4.70 5.25
N ALA A 164 2.97 5.33 5.77
CA ALA A 164 2.81 5.64 7.18
C ALA A 164 1.39 5.29 7.62
N GLY A 165 1.21 4.84 8.85
CA GLY A 165 -0.10 4.42 9.31
C GLY A 165 -0.19 4.17 10.80
N ALA A 166 -1.39 3.79 11.21
CA ALA A 166 -1.69 3.41 12.57
C ALA A 166 -2.58 2.16 12.60
N SER A 167 -2.40 1.30 13.58
CA SER A 167 -3.25 0.15 13.82
C SER A 167 -3.66 0.03 15.28
N LEU A 168 -4.91 -0.37 15.49
CA LEU A 168 -5.42 -0.78 16.78
C LEU A 168 -5.31 -2.29 16.88
N LYS A 169 -4.65 -2.76 17.93
CA LYS A 169 -4.43 -4.17 18.22
C LYS A 169 -5.16 -4.58 19.48
N PHE A 170 -5.91 -5.67 19.35
CA PHE A 170 -6.72 -6.24 20.41
C PHE A 170 -5.97 -7.40 21.05
N SER A 171 -6.07 -7.49 22.38
CA SER A 171 -5.57 -8.64 23.13
C SER A 171 -6.73 -9.60 23.35
N LEU A 172 -6.84 -10.61 22.48
CA LEU A 172 -7.66 -11.79 22.73
C LEU A 172 -6.87 -12.84 23.55
#